data_AF-A0A966XDE1-F1
#
_entry.id   AF-A0A966XDE1-F1
#
_cell.length_a   1.000
_cell.length_b   1.000
_cell.length_c   1.000
_cell.angle_alpha   90.00
_cell.angle_beta   90.00
_cell.angle_gamma   90.00
#
_symmetry.space_group_name_H-M   'P 1'
#
loop_
_entity.id
_entity.type
_entity.pdbx_description
1 polymer ?
#
loop_
_entity_poly.entity_id
_entity_poly.type
_entity_poly.pdbx_seq_one_letter_code
_entity_poly.pdbx_strand_id
1 'polypeptide(L)'
;MIDLENVRAIDFHTHAEEPCGCHSDDGYDDLQATMAEYFRAPWKHPPTVPETAQHYRDQNIAAVIFPVDAERETGYRRYANEEVAELAAENNDVLIPFASIDPHKGKMGQREARRLIKDFGIKGFKFHPTMQGFYPNDPLAYGLYEAIAEEGGIALFHTGQTGVGSGMRGGNGMRLKYSNPMYMDDVAVDFPEMKIILAHPSFPWQEEALAVAQHKPNVYIDLSGWSPKYFPEILIKYCNSILRKKVLFGSDWPMISPERWLSDFEKIAIKDELRPDIIKGNAARLLGLT
;
A
#
# COMPACT_ATOMS: atom_id res chain seq x y z
N MET A 1 15.02 -15.26 2.20
CA MET A 1 14.32 -14.75 3.39
C MET A 1 15.03 -13.48 3.80
N ILE A 2 14.28 -12.45 4.19
CA ILE A 2 14.83 -11.14 4.55
C ILE A 2 15.67 -11.24 5.82
N ASP A 3 16.91 -10.74 5.74
CA ASP A 3 17.82 -10.63 6.87
C ASP A 3 17.76 -9.22 7.46
N LEU A 4 17.10 -9.09 8.61
CA LEU A 4 16.86 -7.81 9.29
C LEU A 4 18.13 -7.08 9.75
N GLU A 5 19.25 -7.80 9.90
CA GLU A 5 20.54 -7.19 10.23
C GLU A 5 21.15 -6.48 9.02
N ASN A 6 20.89 -7.01 7.82
CA ASN A 6 21.42 -6.47 6.56
C ASN A 6 20.51 -5.42 5.94
N VAL A 7 19.18 -5.55 6.04
CA VAL A 7 18.28 -4.50 5.53
C VAL A 7 18.25 -3.26 6.41
N ARG A 8 18.44 -2.09 5.80
CA ARG A 8 18.40 -0.79 6.48
C ARG A 8 16.99 -0.20 6.61
N ALA A 9 16.06 -0.64 5.77
CA ALA A 9 14.67 -0.16 5.76
C ALA A 9 13.70 -1.24 5.25
N ILE A 10 12.42 -1.11 5.61
CA ILE A 10 11.32 -1.90 5.04
C ILE A 10 10.31 -0.91 4.46
N ASP A 11 10.23 -0.85 3.14
CA ASP A 11 9.25 -0.06 2.41
C ASP A 11 7.92 -0.81 2.40
N PHE A 12 6.91 -0.28 3.08
CA PHE A 12 5.62 -0.96 3.24
C PHE A 12 4.67 -0.77 2.06
N HIS A 13 5.04 0.03 1.04
CA HIS A 13 4.12 0.36 -0.04
C HIS A 13 4.85 0.47 -1.38
N THR A 14 4.77 -0.59 -2.17
CA THR A 14 5.36 -0.71 -3.50
C THR A 14 4.37 -1.40 -4.43
N HIS A 15 4.17 -0.85 -5.62
CA HIS A 15 3.27 -1.38 -6.64
C HIS A 15 4.02 -2.34 -7.59
N ALA A 16 3.44 -3.52 -7.81
CA ALA A 16 3.76 -4.39 -8.94
C ALA A 16 2.80 -4.05 -10.09
N GLU A 17 3.36 -3.55 -11.18
CA GLU A 17 2.61 -3.26 -12.40
C GLU A 17 3.06 -4.22 -13.50
N GLU A 18 2.12 -4.61 -14.37
CA GLU A 18 2.42 -5.46 -15.51
C GLU A 18 3.30 -4.68 -16.51
N PRO A 19 4.35 -5.28 -17.09
CA PRO A 19 5.16 -4.61 -18.10
C PRO A 19 4.33 -4.27 -19.35
N CYS A 20 4.60 -3.13 -19.97
CA CYS A 20 3.80 -2.66 -21.10
C CYS A 20 3.90 -3.55 -22.34
N GLY A 21 2.78 -3.66 -23.07
CA GLY A 21 2.64 -4.55 -24.23
C GLY A 21 2.43 -6.03 -23.90
N CYS A 22 2.31 -6.38 -22.61
CA CYS A 22 1.99 -7.75 -22.16
C CYS A 22 0.49 -7.99 -21.90
N HIS A 23 -0.34 -6.94 -21.98
CA HIS A 23 -1.79 -7.03 -21.82
C HIS A 23 -2.56 -6.58 -23.08
N SER A 24 -3.86 -6.87 -23.11
CA SER A 24 -4.77 -6.34 -24.12
C SER A 24 -4.79 -4.81 -24.10
N ASP A 25 -5.00 -4.17 -25.25
CA ASP A 25 -5.19 -2.71 -25.37
C ASP A 25 -6.54 -2.30 -24.75
N ASP A 26 -6.57 -2.22 -23.42
CA ASP A 26 -7.71 -1.84 -22.60
C ASP A 26 -7.59 -0.40 -22.07
N GLY A 27 -6.57 0.35 -22.50
CA GLY A 27 -6.27 1.71 -22.06
C GLY A 27 -5.43 1.82 -20.79
N TYR A 28 -4.98 0.71 -20.21
CA TYR A 28 -4.15 0.72 -19.00
C TYR A 28 -2.77 1.38 -19.21
N ASP A 29 -2.15 1.19 -20.39
CA ASP A 29 -0.89 1.84 -20.75
C ASP A 29 -1.00 3.38 -20.75
N ASP A 30 -2.12 3.91 -21.25
CA ASP A 30 -2.40 5.35 -21.26
C ASP A 30 -2.60 5.92 -19.84
N LEU A 31 -3.25 5.15 -18.96
CA LEU A 31 -3.38 5.50 -17.55
C LEU A 31 -2.00 5.59 -16.89
N GLN A 32 -1.15 4.58 -17.09
CA GLN A 32 0.20 4.53 -16.55
C GLN A 32 1.07 5.68 -17.07
N ALA A 33 0.99 5.99 -18.37
CA ALA A 33 1.69 7.12 -18.97
C ALA A 33 1.25 8.47 -18.35
N THR A 34 -0.05 8.64 -18.11
CA THR A 34 -0.60 9.86 -17.47
C THR A 34 -0.14 9.98 -16.02
N MET A 35 -0.07 8.86 -15.28
CA MET A 35 0.47 8.83 -13.93
C MET A 35 1.96 9.17 -13.90
N ALA A 36 2.74 8.60 -14.81
CA ALA A 36 4.16 8.90 -14.97
C ALA A 36 4.39 10.40 -15.21
N GLU A 37 3.58 11.04 -16.07
CA GLU A 37 3.65 12.48 -16.31
C GLU A 37 3.27 13.29 -15.06
N TYR A 38 2.17 12.95 -14.40
CA TYR A 38 1.70 13.63 -13.19
C TYR A 38 2.76 13.61 -12.07
N PHE A 39 3.36 12.45 -11.82
CA PHE A 39 4.41 12.28 -10.80
C PHE A 39 5.81 12.67 -11.29
N ARG A 40 5.97 13.04 -12.56
CA ARG A 40 7.26 13.36 -13.21
C ARG A 40 8.26 12.20 -13.08
N ALA A 41 7.76 10.99 -13.30
CA ALA A 41 8.55 9.78 -13.22
C ALA A 41 9.64 9.74 -14.30
N PRO A 42 10.82 9.14 -14.02
CA PRO A 42 11.90 9.02 -14.99
C PRO A 42 11.67 7.93 -16.04
N TRP A 43 10.58 7.18 -15.92
CA TRP A 43 10.22 6.04 -16.73
C TRP A 43 8.94 6.31 -17.53
N LYS A 44 8.82 5.67 -18.69
CA LYS A 44 7.58 5.67 -19.49
C LYS A 44 6.63 4.54 -19.07
N HIS A 45 7.21 3.45 -18.57
CA HIS A 45 6.52 2.27 -18.09
C HIS A 45 7.12 1.87 -16.74
N PRO A 46 6.29 1.39 -15.81
CA PRO A 46 6.78 0.98 -14.50
C PRO A 46 7.78 -0.18 -14.61
N PRO A 47 8.75 -0.28 -13.68
CA PRO A 47 9.69 -1.40 -13.63
C PRO A 47 8.97 -2.72 -13.35
N THR A 48 9.52 -3.80 -13.90
CA THR A 48 9.05 -5.16 -13.61
C THR A 48 9.31 -5.55 -12.15
N VAL A 49 8.68 -6.63 -11.67
CA VAL A 49 8.94 -7.15 -10.31
C VAL A 49 10.42 -7.54 -10.10
N PRO A 50 11.10 -8.25 -11.03
CA PRO A 50 12.53 -8.53 -10.88
C PRO A 50 13.42 -7.29 -10.88
N GLU A 51 13.14 -6.29 -11.72
CA GLU A 51 13.88 -5.01 -11.72
C GLU A 51 13.68 -4.26 -10.41
N THR A 52 12.45 -4.25 -9.89
CA THR A 52 12.13 -3.70 -8.57
C THR A 52 12.92 -4.45 -7.49
N ALA A 53 12.91 -5.78 -7.49
CA ALA A 53 13.70 -6.56 -6.53
C ALA A 53 15.19 -6.19 -6.57
N GLN A 54 15.77 -6.07 -7.76
CA GLN A 54 17.18 -5.69 -7.91
C GLN A 54 17.45 -4.27 -7.37
N HIS A 55 16.58 -3.30 -7.68
CA HIS A 55 16.68 -1.93 -7.18
C HIS A 55 16.68 -1.85 -5.65
N TYR A 56 15.79 -2.62 -5.00
CA TYR A 56 15.69 -2.70 -3.54
C TYR A 56 16.90 -3.41 -2.92
N ARG A 57 17.40 -4.47 -3.57
CA ARG A 57 18.62 -5.19 -3.17
C ARG A 57 19.86 -4.30 -3.21
N ASP A 58 20.03 -3.51 -4.26
CA ASP A 58 21.17 -2.58 -4.41
C ASP A 58 21.23 -1.52 -3.28
N GLN A 59 20.11 -1.30 -2.59
CA GLN A 59 19.99 -0.34 -1.50
C GLN A 59 19.91 -0.96 -0.11
N ASN A 60 19.95 -2.29 -0.01
CA ASN A 60 19.68 -3.03 1.22
C ASN A 60 18.31 -2.65 1.83
N ILE A 61 17.27 -2.53 1.01
CA ILE A 61 15.89 -2.27 1.46
C ILE A 61 15.04 -3.49 1.12
N ALA A 62 14.12 -3.87 2.00
CA ALA A 62 13.05 -4.82 1.67
C ALA A 62 11.74 -4.07 1.35
N ALA A 63 10.88 -4.67 0.53
CA ALA A 63 9.63 -4.06 0.08
C ALA A 63 8.43 -5.00 0.25
N VAL A 64 7.33 -4.45 0.74
CA VAL A 64 5.99 -5.02 0.54
C VAL A 64 5.51 -4.65 -0.85
N ILE A 65 5.23 -5.64 -1.68
CA ILE A 65 4.88 -5.45 -3.09
C ILE A 65 3.51 -6.05 -3.41
N PHE A 66 2.68 -5.33 -4.17
CA PHE A 66 1.32 -5.76 -4.53
C PHE A 66 0.85 -5.21 -5.87
N PRO A 67 -0.04 -5.93 -6.59
CA PRO A 67 -0.81 -5.35 -7.69
C PRO A 67 -2.05 -4.61 -7.15
N VAL A 68 -2.87 -4.04 -8.04
CA VAL A 68 -4.21 -3.50 -7.70
C VAL A 68 -5.26 -4.10 -8.63
N ASP A 69 -6.23 -4.80 -8.05
CA ASP A 69 -7.35 -5.41 -8.77
C ASP A 69 -8.56 -4.48 -8.74
N ALA A 70 -8.80 -3.75 -9.84
CA ALA A 70 -9.90 -2.81 -9.98
C ALA A 70 -10.80 -3.11 -11.21
N GLU A 71 -10.77 -4.37 -11.67
CA GLU A 71 -11.41 -4.81 -12.92
C GLU A 71 -12.88 -4.38 -13.05
N ARG A 72 -13.65 -4.39 -11.96
CA ARG A 72 -15.08 -4.03 -12.02
C ARG A 72 -15.30 -2.56 -12.34
N GLU A 73 -14.54 -1.68 -11.68
CA GLU A 73 -14.78 -0.23 -11.75
C GLU A 73 -14.07 0.39 -12.95
N THR A 74 -12.87 -0.09 -13.29
CA THR A 74 -12.06 0.50 -14.37
C THR A 74 -12.16 -0.27 -15.68
N GLY A 75 -12.46 -1.57 -15.65
CA GLY A 75 -12.39 -2.45 -16.81
C GLY A 75 -10.96 -2.87 -17.20
N TYR A 76 -9.93 -2.35 -16.51
CA TYR A 76 -8.54 -2.74 -16.76
C TYR A 76 -8.27 -4.12 -16.17
N ARG A 77 -7.58 -4.97 -16.93
CA ARG A 77 -7.14 -6.27 -16.44
C ARG A 77 -6.21 -6.09 -15.24
N ARG A 78 -6.35 -6.95 -14.23
CA ARG A 78 -5.41 -6.99 -13.11
C ARG A 78 -4.13 -7.78 -13.47
N TYR A 79 -2.99 -7.37 -12.91
CA TYR A 79 -1.82 -8.24 -12.84
C TYR A 79 -2.11 -9.43 -11.90
N ALA A 80 -1.84 -10.65 -12.34
CA ALA A 80 -2.22 -11.86 -11.62
C ALA A 80 -1.49 -11.96 -10.27
N ASN A 81 -2.25 -12.17 -9.20
CA ASN A 81 -1.71 -12.27 -7.84
C ASN A 81 -0.69 -13.42 -7.71
N GLU A 82 -0.94 -14.54 -8.38
CA GLU A 82 -0.08 -15.72 -8.38
C GLU A 82 1.26 -15.43 -9.02
N GLU A 83 1.27 -14.74 -10.15
CA GLU A 83 2.50 -14.39 -10.87
C GLU A 83 3.36 -13.41 -10.05
N VAL A 84 2.73 -12.39 -9.45
CA VAL A 84 3.43 -11.48 -8.54
C VAL A 84 3.99 -12.24 -7.33
N ALA A 85 3.21 -13.18 -6.76
CA ALA A 85 3.65 -13.96 -5.61
C ALA A 85 4.81 -14.91 -5.95
N GLU A 86 4.78 -15.56 -7.12
CA GLU A 86 5.86 -16.42 -7.61
C GLU A 86 7.16 -15.61 -7.82
N LEU A 87 7.07 -14.45 -8.49
CA LEU A 87 8.22 -13.56 -8.70
C LEU A 87 8.77 -13.00 -7.38
N ALA A 88 7.90 -12.70 -6.41
CA ALA A 88 8.31 -12.30 -5.07
C ALA A 88 8.96 -13.46 -4.31
N ALA A 89 8.48 -14.70 -4.48
CA ALA A 89 9.09 -15.88 -3.87
C ALA A 89 10.50 -16.15 -4.41
N GLU A 90 10.74 -15.91 -5.71
CA GLU A 90 12.06 -15.94 -6.34
C GLU A 90 13.01 -14.85 -5.80
N ASN A 91 12.47 -13.77 -5.25
CA ASN A 91 13.18 -12.60 -4.71
C ASN A 91 12.91 -12.38 -3.21
N ASN A 92 12.69 -13.47 -2.47
CA ASN A 92 12.27 -13.45 -1.06
C ASN A 92 13.34 -12.95 -0.06
N ASP A 93 14.52 -12.57 -0.56
CA ASP A 93 15.55 -11.86 0.20
C ASP A 93 15.22 -10.38 0.38
N VAL A 94 14.37 -9.80 -0.49
CA VAL A 94 13.98 -8.39 -0.46
C VAL A 94 12.49 -8.13 -0.67
N LEU A 95 11.72 -9.06 -1.26
CA LEU A 95 10.29 -8.86 -1.51
C LEU A 95 9.39 -9.64 -0.54
N ILE A 96 8.30 -8.98 -0.11
CA ILE A 96 7.23 -9.53 0.73
C ILE A 96 5.92 -9.41 -0.06
N PRO A 97 5.30 -10.53 -0.46
CA PRO A 97 4.16 -10.45 -1.37
C PRO A 97 2.87 -10.12 -0.62
N PHE A 98 2.20 -9.09 -1.10
CA PHE A 98 0.81 -8.76 -0.85
C PHE A 98 0.03 -8.94 -2.16
N ALA A 99 -1.28 -9.16 -2.05
CA ALA A 99 -2.18 -9.35 -3.18
C ALA A 99 -3.22 -8.23 -3.28
N SER A 100 -4.02 -8.21 -4.34
CA SER A 100 -5.23 -7.37 -4.39
C SER A 100 -6.37 -8.16 -5.03
N ILE A 101 -7.55 -8.04 -4.42
CA ILE A 101 -8.78 -8.67 -4.90
C ILE A 101 -9.87 -7.62 -4.88
N ASP A 102 -10.56 -7.45 -6.01
CA ASP A 102 -11.74 -6.59 -6.10
C ASP A 102 -12.86 -7.15 -5.19
N PRO A 103 -13.33 -6.38 -4.19
CA PRO A 103 -14.41 -6.81 -3.29
C PRO A 103 -15.69 -7.24 -4.01
N HIS A 104 -15.95 -6.75 -5.23
CA HIS A 104 -17.11 -7.13 -6.03
C HIS A 104 -17.09 -8.59 -6.48
N LYS A 105 -15.95 -9.29 -6.36
CA LYS A 105 -15.83 -10.73 -6.66
C LYS A 105 -16.54 -11.62 -5.63
N GLY A 106 -17.00 -11.07 -4.51
CA GLY A 106 -17.80 -11.77 -3.51
C GLY A 106 -17.17 -13.10 -3.06
N LYS A 107 -17.96 -14.18 -3.06
CA LYS A 107 -17.49 -15.52 -2.62
C LYS A 107 -16.33 -16.09 -3.44
N MET A 108 -16.11 -15.62 -4.68
CA MET A 108 -14.93 -16.03 -5.46
C MET A 108 -13.67 -15.41 -4.87
N GLY A 109 -13.70 -14.10 -4.63
CA GLY A 109 -12.60 -13.36 -3.99
C GLY A 109 -12.26 -13.90 -2.60
N GLN A 110 -13.26 -14.30 -1.81
CA GLN A 110 -13.05 -14.91 -0.50
C GLN A 110 -12.28 -16.24 -0.55
N ARG A 111 -12.55 -17.07 -1.57
CA ARG A 111 -11.82 -18.34 -1.75
C ARG A 111 -10.42 -18.08 -2.27
N GLU A 112 -10.28 -17.12 -3.17
CA GLU A 112 -8.99 -16.69 -3.69
C GLU A 112 -8.09 -16.15 -2.58
N ALA A 113 -8.59 -15.28 -1.69
CA ALA A 113 -7.83 -14.73 -0.56
C ALA A 113 -7.25 -15.83 0.33
N ARG A 114 -8.09 -16.78 0.77
CA ARG A 114 -7.64 -17.91 1.61
C ARG A 114 -6.58 -18.76 0.90
N ARG A 115 -6.77 -19.03 -0.39
CA ARG A 115 -5.80 -19.79 -1.20
C ARG A 115 -4.47 -19.06 -1.33
N LEU A 116 -4.49 -17.77 -1.64
CA LEU A 116 -3.28 -16.95 -1.80
C LEU A 116 -2.46 -16.90 -0.50
N ILE A 117 -3.10 -16.80 0.66
CA ILE A 117 -2.39 -16.84 1.95
C ILE A 117 -1.77 -18.23 2.19
N LYS A 118 -2.56 -19.30 2.02
CA LYS A 118 -2.13 -20.68 2.34
C LYS A 118 -1.08 -21.23 1.38
N ASP A 119 -1.26 -20.99 0.09
CA ASP A 119 -0.51 -21.69 -0.95
C ASP A 119 0.62 -20.83 -1.51
N PHE A 120 0.48 -19.49 -1.48
CA PHE A 120 1.46 -18.55 -2.04
C PHE A 120 2.18 -17.70 -0.98
N GLY A 121 1.82 -17.85 0.30
CA GLY A 121 2.47 -17.13 1.39
C GLY A 121 2.20 -15.62 1.42
N ILE A 122 1.12 -15.17 0.77
CA ILE A 122 0.67 -13.77 0.81
C ILE A 122 0.52 -13.32 2.26
N LYS A 123 1.10 -12.16 2.59
CA LYS A 123 1.08 -11.59 3.95
C LYS A 123 -0.03 -10.56 4.17
N GLY A 124 -0.63 -10.06 3.10
CA GLY A 124 -1.72 -9.10 3.19
C GLY A 124 -2.29 -8.70 1.84
N PHE A 125 -3.28 -7.82 1.88
CA PHE A 125 -4.05 -7.40 0.73
C PHE A 125 -4.12 -5.88 0.63
N LYS A 126 -3.81 -5.36 -0.56
CA LYS A 126 -4.00 -3.97 -0.96
C LYS A 126 -5.42 -3.76 -1.47
N PHE A 127 -6.04 -2.72 -0.93
CA PHE A 127 -7.28 -2.15 -1.42
C PHE A 127 -7.04 -0.71 -1.88
N HIS A 128 -7.67 -0.33 -2.98
CA HIS A 128 -7.75 1.04 -3.46
C HIS A 128 -9.22 1.43 -3.67
N PRO A 129 -9.96 1.82 -2.61
CA PRO A 129 -11.39 2.09 -2.67
C PRO A 129 -11.84 3.06 -3.77
N THR A 130 -11.05 4.11 -4.04
CA THR A 130 -11.33 5.03 -5.14
C THR A 130 -11.21 4.41 -6.53
N MET A 131 -10.24 3.52 -6.77
CA MET A 131 -10.10 2.80 -8.04
C MET A 131 -11.08 1.63 -8.14
N GLN A 132 -11.40 0.98 -7.03
CA GLN A 132 -12.27 -0.20 -6.96
C GLN A 132 -13.76 0.14 -6.81
N GLY A 133 -14.11 1.41 -6.55
CA GLY A 133 -15.49 1.90 -6.59
C GLY A 133 -16.37 1.50 -5.40
N PHE A 134 -15.81 1.35 -4.20
CA PHE A 134 -16.57 0.91 -3.01
C PHE A 134 -16.21 1.70 -1.76
N TYR A 135 -17.11 1.74 -0.76
CA TYR A 135 -16.73 2.23 0.56
C TYR A 135 -16.09 1.11 1.38
N PRO A 136 -15.01 1.36 2.13
CA PRO A 136 -14.37 0.34 2.94
C PRO A 136 -15.29 -0.36 3.94
N ASN A 137 -16.28 0.36 4.49
CA ASN A 137 -17.29 -0.15 5.42
C ASN A 137 -18.55 -0.71 4.73
N ASP A 138 -18.53 -0.92 3.41
CA ASP A 138 -19.66 -1.52 2.70
C ASP A 138 -19.74 -3.03 3.01
N PRO A 139 -20.91 -3.56 3.42
CA PRO A 139 -21.10 -4.98 3.69
C PRO A 139 -20.70 -5.90 2.52
N LEU A 140 -20.66 -5.40 1.27
CA LEU A 140 -20.17 -6.18 0.13
C LEU A 140 -18.73 -6.68 0.33
N ALA A 141 -17.89 -5.90 1.02
CA ALA A 141 -16.46 -6.19 1.20
C ALA A 141 -16.18 -7.07 2.43
N TYR A 142 -17.13 -7.14 3.38
CA TYR A 142 -16.89 -7.73 4.70
C TYR A 142 -16.56 -9.21 4.64
N GLY A 143 -17.20 -9.97 3.75
CA GLY A 143 -16.86 -11.39 3.61
C GLY A 143 -15.43 -11.61 3.12
N LEU A 144 -14.87 -10.69 2.33
CA LEU A 144 -13.47 -10.72 1.93
C LEU A 144 -12.55 -10.39 3.12
N TYR A 145 -12.92 -9.39 3.94
CA TYR A 145 -12.17 -9.06 5.15
C TYR A 145 -12.19 -10.19 6.18
N GLU A 146 -13.33 -10.87 6.36
CA GLU A 146 -13.44 -12.06 7.22
C GLU A 146 -12.46 -13.14 6.75
N ALA A 147 -12.43 -13.42 5.44
CA ALA A 147 -11.50 -14.38 4.86
C ALA A 147 -10.02 -14.02 5.06
N ILE A 148 -9.69 -12.72 5.08
CA ILE A 148 -8.33 -12.23 5.32
C ILE A 148 -8.00 -12.32 6.82
N ALA A 149 -8.91 -11.88 7.68
CA ALA A 149 -8.75 -11.84 9.13
C ALA A 149 -8.61 -13.24 9.74
N GLU A 150 -9.41 -14.21 9.29
CA GLU A 150 -9.34 -15.61 9.74
C GLU A 150 -7.95 -16.23 9.55
N GLU A 151 -7.25 -15.81 8.49
CA GLU A 151 -5.94 -16.34 8.12
C GLU A 151 -4.78 -15.46 8.63
N GLY A 152 -5.08 -14.44 9.43
CA GLY A 152 -4.09 -13.52 10.01
C GLY A 152 -3.48 -12.54 9.00
N GLY A 153 -4.14 -12.29 7.87
CA GLY A 153 -3.67 -11.37 6.85
C GLY A 153 -3.77 -9.90 7.26
N ILE A 154 -2.92 -9.07 6.66
CA ILE A 154 -2.91 -7.61 6.83
C ILE A 154 -3.78 -6.97 5.74
N ALA A 155 -4.54 -5.92 6.07
CA ALA A 155 -5.32 -5.15 5.10
C ALA A 155 -4.75 -3.72 4.95
N LEU A 156 -4.30 -3.37 3.75
CA LEU A 156 -3.71 -2.07 3.44
C LEU A 156 -4.62 -1.28 2.50
N PHE A 157 -5.20 -0.18 2.98
CA PHE A 157 -6.20 0.60 2.26
C PHE A 157 -5.62 1.91 1.76
N HIS A 158 -5.88 2.24 0.50
CA HIS A 158 -5.65 3.61 0.00
C HIS A 158 -6.49 4.59 0.81
N THR A 159 -5.86 5.64 1.35
CA THR A 159 -6.58 6.73 2.01
C THR A 159 -6.13 8.10 1.52
N GLY A 160 -7.05 9.06 1.56
CA GLY A 160 -6.83 10.40 1.04
C GLY A 160 -7.01 10.49 -0.47
N GLN A 161 -6.43 11.55 -1.03
CA GLN A 161 -6.42 11.86 -2.44
C GLN A 161 -5.54 10.84 -3.18
N THR A 162 -5.84 10.62 -4.47
CA THR A 162 -5.04 9.75 -5.35
C THR A 162 -4.62 10.51 -6.59
N GLY A 163 -3.37 10.31 -7.04
CA GLY A 163 -2.90 10.80 -8.33
C GLY A 163 -3.60 10.13 -9.50
N VAL A 164 -4.15 8.93 -9.32
CA VAL A 164 -4.84 8.19 -10.37
C VAL A 164 -6.06 8.97 -10.87
N GLY A 165 -6.16 9.14 -12.20
CA GLY A 165 -7.21 9.95 -12.82
C GLY A 165 -7.01 11.46 -12.73
N SER A 166 -5.97 11.95 -12.03
CA SER A 166 -5.67 13.39 -11.95
C SER A 166 -5.30 13.94 -13.33
N GLY A 167 -5.85 15.11 -13.68
CA GLY A 167 -5.68 15.70 -15.01
C GLY A 167 -6.58 15.10 -16.10
N MET A 168 -7.22 13.95 -15.85
CA MET A 168 -8.16 13.32 -16.79
C MET A 168 -9.57 13.92 -16.65
N ARG A 169 -10.37 13.80 -17.73
CA ARG A 169 -11.76 14.32 -17.75
C ARG A 169 -12.58 13.71 -16.62
N GLY A 170 -13.06 14.55 -15.70
CA GLY A 170 -13.88 14.13 -14.57
C GLY A 170 -13.18 13.18 -13.60
N GLY A 171 -11.83 13.21 -13.52
CA GLY A 171 -11.08 12.30 -12.64
C GLY A 171 -11.14 10.84 -13.08
N ASN A 172 -11.32 10.58 -14.39
CA ASN A 172 -11.60 9.26 -14.95
C ASN A 172 -12.82 8.56 -14.32
N GLY A 173 -13.79 9.32 -13.81
CA GLY A 173 -14.98 8.79 -13.12
C GLY A 173 -14.73 8.35 -11.67
N MET A 174 -13.48 8.37 -11.21
CA MET A 174 -13.08 7.96 -9.87
C MET A 174 -13.56 8.98 -8.82
N ARG A 175 -14.01 8.47 -7.67
CA ARG A 175 -14.54 9.31 -6.59
C ARG A 175 -13.63 9.25 -5.37
N LEU A 176 -13.06 10.40 -5.00
CA LEU A 176 -12.15 10.52 -3.85
C LEU A 176 -12.81 10.15 -2.52
N LYS A 177 -14.13 10.35 -2.40
CA LYS A 177 -14.89 10.07 -1.17
C LYS A 177 -14.67 8.64 -0.64
N TYR A 178 -14.45 7.67 -1.53
CA TYR A 178 -14.24 6.27 -1.13
C TYR A 178 -12.97 6.06 -0.29
N SER A 179 -12.00 6.96 -0.40
CA SER A 179 -10.73 6.90 0.33
C SER A 179 -10.70 7.79 1.57
N ASN A 180 -11.85 8.28 2.06
CA ASN A 180 -11.89 8.97 3.35
C ASN A 180 -11.55 7.98 4.50
N PRO A 181 -10.56 8.30 5.36
CA PRO A 181 -10.07 7.40 6.41
C PRO A 181 -11.09 7.09 7.50
N MET A 182 -12.14 7.91 7.67
CA MET A 182 -13.19 7.69 8.66
C MET A 182 -13.97 6.39 8.40
N TYR A 183 -14.06 5.91 7.15
CA TYR A 183 -14.69 4.62 6.85
C TYR A 183 -13.93 3.43 7.44
N MET A 184 -12.65 3.58 7.76
CA MET A 184 -11.87 2.54 8.44
C MET A 184 -12.19 2.46 9.94
N ASP A 185 -12.89 3.45 10.52
CA ASP A 185 -13.36 3.38 11.90
C ASP A 185 -14.28 2.18 12.11
N ASP A 186 -15.30 2.03 11.25
CA ASP A 186 -16.26 0.92 11.27
C ASP A 186 -15.53 -0.43 11.04
N VAL A 187 -14.69 -0.51 10.01
CA VAL A 187 -13.93 -1.74 9.72
C VAL A 187 -13.05 -2.15 10.91
N ALA A 188 -12.41 -1.19 11.57
CA ALA A 188 -11.59 -1.49 12.75
C ALA A 188 -12.41 -1.89 13.99
N VAL A 189 -13.68 -1.47 14.11
CA VAL A 189 -14.61 -1.98 15.13
C VAL A 189 -14.96 -3.43 14.84
N ASP A 190 -15.31 -3.73 13.59
CA ASP A 190 -15.84 -5.03 13.20
C ASP A 190 -14.76 -6.11 13.08
N PHE A 191 -13.52 -5.72 12.81
CA PHE A 191 -12.35 -6.61 12.68
C PHE A 191 -11.20 -6.20 13.61
N PRO A 192 -11.37 -6.30 14.95
CA PRO A 192 -10.41 -5.74 15.92
C PRO A 192 -9.04 -6.43 15.92
N GLU A 193 -8.96 -7.67 15.45
CA GLU A 193 -7.72 -8.44 15.37
C GLU A 193 -6.95 -8.20 14.05
N MET A 194 -7.66 -7.85 12.97
CA MET A 194 -7.07 -7.61 11.65
C MET A 194 -6.22 -6.34 11.70
N LYS A 195 -4.97 -6.43 11.22
CA LYS A 195 -4.12 -5.25 11.09
C LYS A 195 -4.56 -4.45 9.87
N ILE A 196 -4.85 -3.17 10.09
CA ILE A 196 -5.35 -2.26 9.06
C ILE A 196 -4.33 -1.14 8.88
N ILE A 197 -3.91 -0.90 7.65
CA ILE A 197 -2.93 0.14 7.32
C ILE A 197 -3.66 1.17 6.46
N LEU A 198 -3.65 2.42 6.92
CA LEU A 198 -4.06 3.57 6.14
C LEU A 198 -2.87 4.00 5.30
N ALA A 199 -2.93 3.71 4.00
CA ALA A 199 -1.89 4.12 3.08
C ALA A 199 -1.96 5.62 2.85
N HIS A 200 -0.77 6.23 2.89
CA HIS A 200 -0.51 7.65 2.79
C HIS A 200 -0.97 8.49 4.01
N PRO A 201 -0.47 9.74 4.13
CA PRO A 201 -0.96 10.79 5.05
C PRO A 201 -2.44 11.22 4.90
N SER A 202 -3.27 10.46 4.20
CA SER A 202 -4.73 10.66 4.04
C SER A 202 -5.19 12.07 3.63
N PHE A 203 -4.36 12.92 3.02
CA PHE A 203 -4.74 14.28 2.61
C PHE A 203 -6.03 14.27 1.76
N PRO A 204 -7.05 15.11 2.03
CA PRO A 204 -7.07 16.21 3.01
C PRO A 204 -7.54 15.81 4.41
N TRP A 205 -7.87 14.55 4.66
CA TRP A 205 -8.44 14.03 5.90
C TRP A 205 -7.38 13.54 6.88
N GLN A 206 -6.27 14.27 7.01
CA GLN A 206 -5.15 13.84 7.85
C GLN A 206 -5.56 13.69 9.32
N GLU A 207 -6.31 14.64 9.86
CA GLU A 207 -6.76 14.64 11.25
C GLU A 207 -7.74 13.49 11.54
N GLU A 208 -8.57 13.13 10.57
CA GLU A 208 -9.47 11.97 10.66
C GLU A 208 -8.65 10.67 10.72
N ALA A 209 -7.64 10.50 9.87
CA ALA A 209 -6.74 9.35 9.92
C ALA A 209 -5.97 9.27 11.26
N LEU A 210 -5.50 10.40 11.77
CA LEU A 210 -4.84 10.47 13.07
C LEU A 210 -5.80 10.07 14.21
N ALA A 211 -7.06 10.51 14.16
CA ALA A 211 -8.06 10.14 15.15
C ALA A 211 -8.34 8.63 15.16
N VAL A 212 -8.55 8.03 13.99
CA VAL A 212 -8.78 6.57 13.85
C VAL A 212 -7.55 5.80 14.32
N ALA A 213 -6.36 6.14 13.83
CA ALA A 213 -5.12 5.47 14.21
C ALA A 213 -4.75 5.66 15.69
N GLN A 214 -5.11 6.78 16.31
CA GLN A 214 -4.90 6.97 17.75
C GLN A 214 -5.87 6.10 18.56
N HIS A 215 -7.13 6.02 18.14
CA HIS A 215 -8.18 5.34 18.88
C HIS A 215 -8.12 3.81 18.77
N LYS A 216 -7.83 3.28 17.58
CA LYS A 216 -7.87 1.83 17.31
C LYS A 216 -6.51 1.19 17.46
N PRO A 217 -6.28 0.19 18.31
CA PRO A 217 -4.94 -0.39 18.53
C PRO A 217 -4.37 -1.08 17.28
N ASN A 218 -5.22 -1.59 16.39
CA ASN A 218 -4.88 -2.36 15.19
C ASN A 218 -4.74 -1.52 13.90
N VAL A 219 -4.91 -0.20 13.95
CA VAL A 219 -4.84 0.69 12.77
C VAL A 219 -3.51 1.45 12.68
N TYR A 220 -2.77 1.29 11.59
CA TYR A 220 -1.47 1.89 11.33
C TYR A 220 -1.58 2.91 10.19
N ILE A 221 -0.58 3.78 10.04
CA ILE A 221 -0.47 4.70 8.90
C ILE A 221 0.88 4.45 8.24
N ASP A 222 0.91 4.17 6.94
CA ASP A 222 2.16 4.32 6.18
C ASP A 222 2.27 5.72 5.57
N LEU A 223 3.50 6.20 5.47
CA LEU A 223 3.81 7.58 5.10
C LEU A 223 4.13 7.73 3.60
N SER A 224 3.63 6.80 2.78
CA SER A 224 3.90 6.74 1.34
C SER A 224 3.15 7.78 0.53
N GLY A 225 3.44 7.89 -0.77
CA GLY A 225 2.70 8.70 -1.75
C GLY A 225 2.94 10.21 -1.65
N TRP A 226 3.66 10.65 -0.63
CA TRP A 226 4.03 12.04 -0.38
C TRP A 226 5.50 12.14 -0.01
N SER A 227 6.20 13.13 -0.58
CA SER A 227 7.55 13.48 -0.10
C SER A 227 7.44 14.01 1.33
N PRO A 228 8.23 13.48 2.29
CA PRO A 228 8.16 13.86 3.70
C PRO A 228 8.27 15.35 3.98
N LYS A 229 8.96 16.12 3.13
CA LYS A 229 9.07 17.58 3.27
C LYS A 229 7.73 18.32 3.18
N TYR A 230 6.68 17.68 2.70
CA TYR A 230 5.32 18.21 2.61
C TYR A 230 4.40 17.72 3.73
N PHE A 231 4.90 16.91 4.66
CA PHE A 231 4.08 16.45 5.78
C PHE A 231 3.62 17.64 6.65
N PRO A 232 2.33 17.71 7.00
CA PRO A 232 1.83 18.78 7.85
C PRO A 232 2.39 18.63 9.27
N GLU A 233 2.58 19.75 9.97
CA GLU A 233 3.15 19.77 11.33
C GLU A 233 2.41 18.85 12.30
N ILE A 234 1.08 18.72 12.15
CA ILE A 234 0.27 17.85 13.00
C ILE A 234 0.64 16.37 12.83
N LEU A 235 0.93 15.90 11.61
CA LEU A 235 1.40 14.54 11.36
C LEU A 235 2.75 14.32 12.06
N ILE A 236 3.70 15.25 11.87
CA ILE A 236 5.02 15.20 12.52
C ILE A 236 4.91 15.12 14.05
N LYS A 237 4.01 15.91 14.65
CA LYS A 237 3.74 15.89 16.08
C LYS A 237 3.25 14.51 16.56
N TYR A 238 2.36 13.86 15.82
CA TYR A 238 1.82 12.54 16.18
C TYR A 238 2.87 11.43 16.00
N CYS A 239 3.67 11.47 14.92
CA CYS A 239 4.81 10.58 14.73
C CYS A 239 5.79 10.66 15.90
N ASN A 240 6.05 11.87 16.41
CA ASN A 240 6.95 12.12 17.55
C ASN A 240 6.38 11.77 18.93
N SER A 241 5.14 11.28 19.01
CA SER A 241 4.45 11.09 20.29
C SER A 241 3.62 9.79 20.33
N ILE A 242 2.31 9.91 20.18
CA ILE A 242 1.32 8.86 20.44
C ILE A 242 1.28 7.79 19.34
N LEU A 243 1.64 8.14 18.09
CA LEU A 243 1.64 7.19 16.98
C LEU A 243 3.02 6.63 16.64
N ARG A 244 4.06 6.90 17.44
CA ARG A 244 5.46 6.50 17.14
C ARG A 244 5.65 5.00 16.79
N LYS A 245 4.79 4.13 17.32
CA LYS A 245 4.83 2.66 17.06
C LYS A 245 3.90 2.20 15.94
N LYS A 246 3.18 3.13 15.32
CA LYS A 246 2.05 2.88 14.41
C LYS A 246 2.21 3.59 13.06
N VAL A 247 3.38 4.16 12.81
CA VAL A 247 3.73 4.81 11.56
C VAL A 247 4.81 4.01 10.84
N LEU A 248 4.61 3.81 9.54
CA LEU A 248 5.45 2.95 8.70
C LEU A 248 6.08 3.80 7.59
N PHE A 249 7.33 3.52 7.27
CA PHE A 249 7.90 3.94 6.00
C PHE A 249 7.20 3.23 4.84
N GLY A 250 6.82 4.00 3.82
CA GLY A 250 6.52 3.49 2.50
C GLY A 250 6.88 4.57 1.48
N SER A 251 7.33 4.19 0.29
CA SER A 251 7.68 5.16 -0.76
C SER A 251 6.52 5.44 -1.71
N ASP A 252 5.69 4.44 -2.00
CA ASP A 252 4.77 4.43 -3.16
C ASP A 252 5.52 4.26 -4.48
N TRP A 253 6.60 3.46 -4.47
CA TRP A 253 7.30 3.05 -5.68
C TRP A 253 6.32 2.40 -6.67
N PRO A 254 6.36 2.75 -7.97
CA PRO A 254 7.41 3.52 -8.63
C PRO A 254 7.18 5.04 -8.74
N MET A 255 6.18 5.61 -8.06
CA MET A 255 5.86 7.04 -8.11
C MET A 255 6.91 7.90 -7.40
N ILE A 256 7.35 7.49 -6.21
CA ILE A 256 8.43 8.14 -5.46
C ILE A 256 9.49 7.08 -5.15
N SER A 257 10.75 7.41 -5.43
CA SER A 257 11.86 6.49 -5.14
C SER A 257 12.14 6.40 -3.63
N PRO A 258 12.51 5.21 -3.10
CA PRO A 258 12.83 5.06 -1.68
C PRO A 258 14.00 5.96 -1.25
N GLU A 259 15.01 6.18 -2.09
CA GLU A 259 16.12 7.11 -1.85
C GLU A 259 15.63 8.54 -1.64
N ARG A 260 14.76 9.00 -2.54
CA ARG A 260 14.23 10.36 -2.49
C ARG A 260 13.39 10.53 -1.23
N TRP A 261 12.53 9.54 -0.95
CA TRP A 261 11.69 9.55 0.24
C TRP A 261 12.55 9.58 1.51
N LEU A 262 13.54 8.69 1.64
CA LEU A 262 14.43 8.63 2.80
C LEU A 262 15.28 9.89 2.96
N SER A 263 15.82 10.45 1.86
CA SER A 263 16.58 11.71 1.87
C SER A 263 15.73 12.89 2.34
N ASP A 264 14.46 12.95 1.96
CA ASP A 264 13.54 13.97 2.43
C ASP A 264 13.10 13.73 3.88
N PHE A 265 12.96 12.46 4.29
CA PHE A 265 12.66 12.07 5.68
C PHE A 265 13.80 12.45 6.64
N GLU A 266 15.06 12.42 6.21
CA GLU A 266 16.21 12.88 7.01
C GLU A 266 16.07 14.34 7.43
N LYS A 267 15.43 15.18 6.60
CA LYS A 267 15.38 16.64 6.78
C LYS A 267 14.21 17.14 7.64
N ILE A 268 13.24 16.28 7.95
CA ILE A 268 12.05 16.67 8.73
C ILE A 268 12.28 16.54 10.24
N ALA A 269 11.45 17.22 11.01
CA ALA A 269 11.54 17.29 12.47
C ALA A 269 11.04 16.02 13.19
N ILE A 270 11.54 14.84 12.80
CA ILE A 270 11.35 13.59 13.52
C ILE A 270 12.53 13.37 14.47
N LYS A 271 12.25 13.00 15.72
CA LYS A 271 13.27 12.70 16.73
C LYS A 271 14.12 11.50 16.31
N ASP A 272 15.44 11.61 16.47
CA ASP A 272 16.39 10.62 15.97
C ASP A 272 16.18 9.22 16.56
N GLU A 273 15.79 9.14 17.84
CA GLU A 273 15.50 7.85 18.48
C GLU A 273 14.27 7.13 17.92
N LEU A 274 13.40 7.82 17.18
CA LEU A 274 12.19 7.24 16.59
C LEU A 274 12.39 6.81 15.13
N ARG A 275 13.40 7.37 14.44
CA ARG A 275 13.64 7.10 13.01
C ARG A 275 13.83 5.61 12.71
N PRO A 276 14.61 4.82 13.47
CA PRO A 276 14.80 3.40 13.17
C PRO A 276 13.50 2.59 13.23
N ASP A 277 12.60 2.94 14.14
CA ASP A 277 11.29 2.29 14.25
C ASP A 277 10.38 2.65 13.07
N ILE A 278 10.36 3.91 12.63
CA ILE A 278 9.55 4.34 11.49
C ILE A 278 10.06 3.69 10.19
N ILE A 279 11.38 3.68 9.98
CA ILE A 279 12.02 3.19 8.75
C ILE A 279 12.01 1.65 8.65
N LYS A 280 12.06 0.94 9.79
CA LYS A 280 12.22 -0.52 9.80
C LYS A 280 11.45 -1.22 10.93
N GLY A 281 11.66 -0.79 12.18
CA GLY A 281 11.25 -1.56 13.36
C GLY A 281 9.74 -1.81 13.48
N ASN A 282 8.91 -0.81 13.16
CA ASN A 282 7.45 -0.94 13.18
C ASN A 282 6.96 -1.97 12.14
N ALA A 283 7.47 -1.88 10.91
CA ALA A 283 7.13 -2.81 9.84
C ALA A 283 7.57 -4.24 10.17
N ALA A 284 8.80 -4.43 10.67
CA ALA A 284 9.32 -5.73 11.03
C ALA A 284 8.45 -6.44 12.09
N ARG A 285 8.03 -5.71 13.13
CA ARG A 285 7.09 -6.24 14.15
C ARG A 285 5.71 -6.55 13.56
N LEU A 286 5.20 -5.67 12.72
CA LEU A 286 3.88 -5.83 12.10
C LEU A 286 3.81 -7.06 11.18
N LEU A 287 4.90 -7.36 10.48
CA LEU A 287 5.05 -8.49 9.55
C LEU A 287 5.50 -9.79 10.25
N GLY A 288 5.77 -9.75 11.57
CA GLY A 288 6.24 -10.91 12.32
C GLY A 288 7.65 -11.38 11.94
N LEU A 289 8.53 -10.46 11.56
CA LEU A 289 9.92 -10.75 11.18
C LEU A 289 10.89 -10.73 12.39
N THR A 290 10.40 -10.39 13.58
CA THR A 290 11.16 -10.27 14.84
C THR A 290 10.58 -11.16 15.92
#